data_AF-A0A5S4T441-F1
#
_entry.id   AF-A0A5S4T441-F1
#
_cell.length_a   1.000
_cell.length_b   1.000
_cell.length_c   1.000
_cell.angle_alpha   90.00
_cell.angle_beta   90.00
_cell.angle_gamma   90.00
#
_symmetry.space_group_name_H-M   'P 1'
#
loop_
_entity.id
_entity.type
_entity.pdbx_description
1 polymer ?
#
loop_
_entity_poly.entity_id
_entity_poly.type
_entity_poly.pdbx_seq_one_letter_code
_entity_poly.pdbx_strand_id
1 'polypeptide(L)'
;MKQMETKGYGYFRKTKAYGLVCGITLAGALTLGTTSVSADDVTTLNPATNLTTLQTPPTADQTQLAHQAGQQSGELVSEVSNTEWDNAVTTAQKAGVTVKQSEKVTHDSLSSAQADLEK
;
A
#
# COMPACT_ATOMS: atom_id res chain seq x y z
N MET A 1 52.35 34.49 26.46
CA MET A 1 52.19 34.54 27.93
C MET A 1 50.88 33.85 28.26
N LYS A 2 50.91 32.94 29.25
CA LYS A 2 49.79 32.11 29.71
C LYS A 2 49.24 32.73 31.01
N GLN A 3 48.03 32.28 31.37
CA GLN A 3 47.34 32.33 32.67
C GLN A 3 46.28 33.45 32.78
N MET A 4 44.97 33.13 32.77
CA MET A 4 44.09 32.62 33.87
C MET A 4 43.29 33.81 34.44
N GLU A 5 42.05 33.79 34.94
CA GLU A 5 41.00 32.80 35.14
C GLU A 5 39.71 33.54 35.56
N THR A 6 38.56 33.00 35.15
CA THR A 6 37.22 32.87 35.77
C THR A 6 36.71 33.72 36.96
N LYS A 7 35.37 33.98 36.91
CA LYS A 7 34.34 34.19 37.97
C LYS A 7 34.15 35.64 38.50
N GLY A 8 32.94 36.17 38.71
CA GLY A 8 31.56 35.69 38.63
C GLY A 8 30.58 36.61 39.40
N TYR A 9 29.29 36.27 39.33
CA TYR A 9 28.21 36.47 40.35
C TYR A 9 27.44 37.80 40.48
N GLY A 10 26.11 37.70 40.26
CA GLY A 10 25.04 38.50 40.92
C GLY A 10 24.86 39.93 40.39
N TYR A 11 23.67 40.51 40.26
CA TYR A 11 22.55 40.47 41.19
C TYR A 11 21.25 40.91 40.48
N PHE A 12 20.24 40.05 40.53
CA PHE A 12 18.84 40.36 40.26
C PHE A 12 18.40 41.56 41.11
N ARG A 13 18.25 42.75 40.51
CA ARG A 13 17.45 43.80 41.13
C ARG A 13 15.98 43.46 40.92
N LYS A 14 15.46 42.78 41.94
CA LYS A 14 14.06 42.51 42.23
C LYS A 14 13.17 43.72 41.91
N THR A 15 12.37 43.62 40.85
CA THR A 15 11.01 44.17 40.85
C THR A 15 10.08 43.04 40.46
N LYS A 16 9.54 42.38 41.48
CA LYS A 16 8.43 41.44 41.35
C LYS A 16 7.14 42.25 41.27
N ALA A 17 6.27 41.85 40.35
CA ALA A 17 4.83 42.15 40.23
C ALA A 17 4.48 42.99 38.98
N TYR A 18 3.82 42.32 38.02
CA TYR A 18 3.13 42.86 36.83
C TYR A 18 4.07 43.48 35.76
N GLY A 19 4.12 43.03 34.50
CA GLY A 19 3.27 42.09 33.80
C GLY A 19 3.99 41.58 32.56
N LEU A 20 3.78 40.30 32.32
CA LEU A 20 3.78 39.66 31.01
C LEU A 20 3.09 40.60 29.98
N VAL A 21 3.87 41.32 29.19
CA VAL A 21 3.42 41.91 27.91
C VAL A 21 4.36 41.40 26.84
N CYS A 22 3.97 40.23 26.32
CA CYS A 22 4.33 39.74 25.01
C CYS A 22 3.70 40.71 23.99
N GLY A 23 4.40 41.80 23.69
CA GLY A 23 3.98 42.78 22.69
C GLY A 23 4.28 42.24 21.29
N ILE A 24 3.42 41.36 20.80
CA ILE A 24 3.42 40.85 19.43
C ILE A 24 3.17 42.04 18.49
N THR A 25 4.22 42.71 18.02
CA THR A 25 4.12 43.68 16.92
C THR A 25 4.23 42.96 15.57
N LEU A 26 3.29 42.04 15.31
CA LEU A 26 3.13 41.37 14.00
C LEU A 26 1.76 41.63 13.36
N ALA A 27 0.94 42.52 13.93
CA ALA A 27 -0.34 42.89 13.34
C ALA A 27 -0.15 44.04 12.34
N GLY A 28 -0.10 43.73 11.04
CA GLY A 28 -0.29 44.79 10.05
C GLY A 28 0.10 44.52 8.58
N ALA A 29 0.67 43.38 8.22
CA ALA A 29 1.02 43.11 6.81
C ALA A 29 0.77 41.66 6.36
N LEU A 30 -0.19 40.98 6.98
CA LEU A 30 -0.81 39.80 6.37
C LEU A 30 -2.22 40.20 5.95
N THR A 31 -2.32 41.18 5.05
CA THR A 31 -3.54 41.32 4.25
C THR A 31 -3.55 40.14 3.31
N LEU A 32 -4.21 39.09 3.77
CA LEU A 32 -4.76 38.00 2.98
C LEU A 32 -5.16 38.55 1.61
N GLY A 33 -4.38 38.21 0.59
CA GLY A 33 -4.91 38.12 -0.77
C GLY A 33 -5.92 36.97 -0.74
N THR A 34 -7.14 37.29 -0.34
CA THR A 34 -8.30 36.40 -0.44
C THR A 34 -8.64 36.24 -1.92
N THR A 35 -7.82 35.48 -2.63
CA THR A 35 -8.34 34.73 -3.78
C THR A 35 -9.19 33.64 -3.15
N SER A 36 -10.50 33.74 -3.31
CA SER A 36 -11.42 32.63 -3.13
C SER A 36 -10.93 31.46 -3.98
N VAL A 37 -10.14 30.59 -3.39
CA VAL A 37 -9.70 29.35 -4.01
C VAL A 37 -10.86 28.38 -3.79
N SER A 38 -11.51 27.98 -4.87
CA SER A 38 -12.28 26.74 -4.80
C SER A 38 -11.29 25.64 -4.45
N ALA A 39 -11.69 24.59 -3.72
CA ALA A 39 -10.79 23.46 -3.40
C ALA A 39 -10.15 22.81 -4.65
N ASP A 40 -10.67 23.13 -5.84
CA ASP A 40 -10.20 22.70 -7.16
C ASP A 40 -9.10 23.59 -7.77
N ASP A 41 -8.86 24.80 -7.25
CA ASP A 41 -7.81 25.67 -7.78
C ASP A 41 -6.44 25.21 -7.23
N VAL A 42 -5.79 24.33 -7.97
CA VAL A 42 -4.42 23.89 -7.67
C VAL A 42 -3.45 24.82 -8.39
N THR A 43 -2.85 25.77 -7.68
CA THR A 43 -1.82 26.64 -8.25
C THR A 43 -0.53 25.87 -8.53
N THR A 44 0.01 25.97 -9.77
CA THR A 44 1.33 25.43 -10.11
C THR A 44 2.43 26.11 -9.29
N LEU A 45 3.18 25.35 -8.48
CA LEU A 45 4.32 25.87 -7.73
C LEU A 45 5.59 26.04 -8.59
N ASN A 46 5.62 25.42 -9.78
CA ASN A 46 6.73 25.47 -10.71
C ASN A 46 6.51 26.59 -11.77
N PRO A 47 7.51 27.45 -12.03
CA PRO A 47 7.43 28.46 -13.09
C PRO A 47 7.77 27.84 -14.44
N ALA A 48 6.93 26.94 -14.94
CA ALA A 48 7.09 26.40 -16.29
C ALA A 48 6.67 27.43 -17.34
N THR A 49 7.48 27.57 -18.39
CA THR A 49 7.18 28.40 -19.56
C THR A 49 6.26 27.71 -20.58
N ASN A 50 5.96 26.42 -20.37
CA ASN A 50 5.16 25.54 -21.22
C ASN A 50 4.64 24.35 -20.39
N LEU A 51 3.51 23.73 -20.77
CA LEU A 51 2.86 22.65 -19.99
C LEU A 51 2.58 23.05 -18.53
N THR A 52 1.90 24.17 -18.34
CA THR A 52 1.56 24.73 -17.02
C THR A 52 0.35 24.05 -16.37
N THR A 53 -0.22 23.01 -16.98
CA THR A 53 -1.33 22.26 -16.40
C THR A 53 -0.80 21.22 -15.41
N LEU A 54 -1.36 21.18 -14.19
CA LEU A 54 -1.03 20.12 -13.25
C LEU A 54 -1.56 18.76 -13.72
N GLN A 55 -0.96 17.70 -13.21
CA GLN A 55 -1.51 16.36 -13.34
C GLN A 55 -2.90 16.31 -12.69
N THR A 56 -3.89 15.85 -13.45
CA THR A 56 -5.23 15.61 -12.93
C THR A 56 -5.21 14.50 -11.87
N PRO A 57 -6.05 14.57 -10.83
CA PRO A 57 -6.20 13.47 -9.89
C PRO A 57 -6.60 12.18 -10.63
N PRO A 58 -6.18 11.01 -10.13
CA PRO A 58 -6.59 9.74 -10.73
C PRO A 58 -8.12 9.60 -10.68
N THR A 59 -8.68 8.94 -11.69
CA THR A 59 -10.11 8.61 -11.69
C THR A 59 -10.40 7.57 -10.61
N ALA A 60 -11.67 7.49 -10.16
CA ALA A 60 -12.09 6.49 -9.19
C ALA A 60 -11.74 5.06 -9.65
N ASP A 61 -11.90 4.77 -10.95
CA ASP A 61 -11.54 3.48 -11.56
C ASP A 61 -10.03 3.21 -11.46
N GLN A 62 -9.19 4.22 -11.70
CA GLN A 62 -7.73 4.09 -11.58
C GLN A 62 -7.31 3.80 -10.14
N THR A 63 -7.92 4.47 -9.16
CA THR A 63 -7.68 4.21 -7.74
C THR A 63 -8.17 2.82 -7.33
N GLN A 64 -9.35 2.41 -7.79
CA GLN A 64 -9.89 1.08 -7.50
C GLN A 64 -9.02 -0.02 -8.09
N LEU A 65 -8.56 0.15 -9.34
CA LEU A 65 -7.67 -0.81 -9.98
C LEU A 65 -6.32 -0.90 -9.25
N ALA A 66 -5.77 0.23 -8.78
CA ALA A 66 -4.56 0.23 -7.97
C ALA A 66 -4.75 -0.51 -6.64
N HIS A 67 -5.92 -0.39 -6.00
CA HIS A 67 -6.24 -1.13 -4.77
C HIS A 67 -6.45 -2.63 -5.00
N GLN A 68 -6.81 -3.04 -6.23
CA GLN A 68 -6.94 -4.44 -6.63
C GLN A 68 -5.61 -5.06 -7.06
N ALA A 69 -4.51 -4.30 -7.09
CA ALA A 69 -3.21 -4.81 -7.46
C ALA A 69 -2.78 -5.96 -6.53
N GLY A 70 -2.35 -7.08 -7.13
CA GLY A 70 -1.95 -8.29 -6.39
C GLY A 70 -3.11 -9.18 -5.92
N GLN A 71 -4.36 -8.76 -6.12
CA GLN A 71 -5.52 -9.63 -5.88
C GLN A 71 -5.75 -10.51 -7.10
N GLN A 72 -5.94 -11.82 -6.88
CA GLN A 72 -6.34 -12.77 -7.92
C GLN A 72 -7.78 -13.19 -7.67
N SER A 73 -8.54 -13.40 -8.74
CA SER A 73 -9.91 -13.91 -8.69
C SER A 73 -10.02 -15.15 -9.55
N GLY A 74 -10.46 -16.25 -8.95
CA GLY A 74 -10.55 -17.56 -9.60
C GLY A 74 -9.24 -18.33 -9.59
N GLU A 75 -9.34 -19.62 -9.95
CA GLU A 75 -8.23 -20.56 -10.02
C GLU A 75 -8.27 -21.30 -11.37
N LEU A 76 -7.11 -21.50 -11.98
CA LEU A 76 -6.97 -22.33 -13.18
C LEU A 76 -6.63 -23.76 -12.76
N VAL A 77 -7.60 -24.67 -12.92
CA VAL A 77 -7.42 -26.09 -12.61
C VAL A 77 -7.15 -26.86 -13.90
N SER A 78 -6.08 -27.66 -13.92
CA SER A 78 -5.78 -28.60 -15.01
C SER A 78 -6.01 -30.04 -14.55
N GLU A 79 -6.64 -30.84 -15.41
CA GLU A 79 -6.82 -32.27 -15.16
C GLU A 79 -5.51 -33.04 -15.41
N VAL A 80 -5.23 -34.02 -14.56
CA VAL A 80 -4.12 -34.97 -14.71
C VAL A 80 -4.72 -36.38 -14.63
N SER A 81 -4.49 -37.20 -15.65
CA SER A 81 -5.11 -38.53 -15.81
C SER A 81 -4.05 -39.63 -15.99
N ASN A 82 -4.37 -40.86 -15.62
CA ASN A 82 -3.51 -42.03 -15.81
C ASN A 82 -4.25 -43.11 -16.64
N THR A 83 -3.80 -43.32 -17.87
CA THR A 83 -4.41 -44.26 -18.82
C THR A 83 -4.27 -45.72 -18.40
N GLU A 84 -3.24 -46.09 -17.65
CA GLU A 84 -3.04 -47.46 -17.15
C GLU A 84 -4.10 -47.81 -16.11
N TRP A 85 -4.41 -46.87 -15.21
CA TRP A 85 -5.50 -46.99 -14.25
C TRP A 85 -6.86 -47.10 -14.95
N ASP A 86 -7.13 -46.28 -15.96
CA ASP A 86 -8.39 -46.34 -16.73
C ASP A 86 -8.58 -47.70 -17.41
N ASN A 87 -7.50 -48.26 -17.95
CA ASN A 87 -7.50 -49.59 -18.54
C ASN A 87 -7.70 -50.70 -17.48
N ALA A 88 -7.09 -50.56 -16.30
CA ALA A 88 -7.25 -51.51 -15.20
C ALA A 88 -8.69 -51.51 -14.66
N VAL A 89 -9.30 -50.33 -14.46
CA VAL A 89 -10.71 -50.17 -14.08
C VAL A 89 -11.62 -50.84 -15.11
N THR A 90 -11.38 -50.58 -16.39
CA THR A 90 -12.15 -51.19 -17.49
C THR A 90 -12.04 -52.72 -17.48
N THR A 91 -10.84 -53.25 -17.22
CA THR A 91 -10.60 -54.69 -17.17
C THR A 91 -11.28 -55.33 -15.97
N ALA A 92 -11.21 -54.71 -14.79
CA ALA A 92 -11.88 -55.20 -13.58
C ALA A 92 -13.41 -55.24 -13.74
N GLN A 93 -13.99 -54.19 -14.33
CA GLN A 93 -15.43 -54.16 -14.63
C GLN A 93 -15.85 -55.25 -15.60
N LYS A 94 -15.05 -55.49 -16.68
CA LYS A 94 -15.29 -56.59 -17.62
C LYS A 94 -15.21 -57.97 -16.96
N ALA A 95 -14.36 -58.13 -15.95
CA ALA A 95 -14.26 -59.33 -15.15
C ALA A 95 -15.41 -59.49 -14.12
N GLY A 96 -16.37 -58.56 -14.08
CA GLY A 96 -17.52 -58.59 -13.16
C GLY A 96 -17.24 -58.00 -11.79
N VAL A 97 -16.10 -57.32 -11.59
CA VAL A 97 -15.77 -56.64 -10.34
C VAL A 97 -16.48 -55.30 -10.27
N THR A 98 -17.16 -55.04 -9.16
CA THR A 98 -17.78 -53.72 -8.90
C THR A 98 -16.69 -52.73 -8.53
N VAL A 99 -16.47 -51.71 -9.38
CA VAL A 99 -15.53 -50.62 -9.12
C VAL A 99 -16.29 -49.40 -8.60
N LYS A 100 -15.83 -48.81 -7.50
CA LYS A 100 -16.34 -47.55 -6.95
C LYS A 100 -15.29 -46.46 -7.14
N GLN A 101 -15.62 -45.43 -7.92
CA GLN A 101 -14.75 -44.29 -8.13
C GLN A 101 -15.09 -43.18 -7.14
N SER A 102 -14.06 -42.63 -6.50
CA SER A 102 -14.17 -41.50 -5.58
C SER A 102 -14.17 -40.17 -6.35
N GLU A 103 -14.45 -39.08 -5.64
CA GLU A 103 -14.37 -37.73 -6.20
C GLU A 103 -12.94 -37.36 -6.62
N LYS A 104 -12.82 -36.44 -7.57
CA LYS A 104 -11.52 -35.92 -8.04
C LYS A 104 -10.83 -35.14 -6.93
N VAL A 105 -9.54 -35.39 -6.74
CA VAL A 105 -8.70 -34.68 -5.77
C VAL A 105 -7.95 -33.56 -6.49
N THR A 106 -8.00 -32.34 -5.93
CA THR A 106 -7.24 -31.19 -6.42
C THR A 106 -5.95 -31.03 -5.62
N HIS A 107 -4.88 -30.65 -6.32
CA HIS A 107 -3.59 -30.35 -5.72
C HIS A 107 -3.04 -29.01 -6.19
N ASP A 108 -2.28 -28.36 -5.31
CA ASP A 108 -1.65 -27.06 -5.58
C ASP A 108 -0.50 -27.15 -6.61
N SER A 109 -0.05 -28.36 -6.95
CA SER A 109 1.03 -28.57 -7.90
C SER A 109 0.85 -29.81 -8.78
N LEU A 110 1.39 -29.71 -9.99
CA LEU A 110 1.46 -30.82 -10.94
C LEU A 110 2.20 -32.02 -10.34
N SER A 111 3.34 -31.79 -9.68
CA SER A 111 4.15 -32.85 -9.07
C SER A 111 3.39 -33.63 -8.00
N SER A 112 2.62 -32.95 -7.15
CA SER A 112 1.77 -33.64 -6.15
C SER A 112 0.63 -34.42 -6.79
N ALA A 113 0.01 -33.88 -7.85
CA ALA A 113 -1.04 -34.59 -8.58
C ALA A 113 -0.52 -35.85 -9.30
N GLN A 114 0.68 -35.77 -9.88
CA GLN A 114 1.33 -36.93 -10.51
C GLN A 114 1.75 -37.98 -9.48
N ALA A 115 2.33 -37.57 -8.35
CA ALA A 115 2.75 -38.49 -7.31
C ALA A 115 1.58 -39.28 -6.70
N ASP A 116 0.35 -38.75 -6.74
CA ASP A 116 -0.83 -39.48 -6.28
C ASP A 116 -1.31 -40.53 -7.29
N LEU A 117 -1.06 -40.32 -8.58
CA LEU A 117 -1.35 -41.29 -9.65
C LEU A 117 -0.35 -42.44 -9.72
N GLU A 118 0.80 -42.32 -9.04
CA GLU A 118 1.85 -43.35 -8.96
C GLU A 118 1.71 -44.28 -7.74
N LYS A 119 0.78 -44.01 -6.83
CA LYS A 119 0.50 -44.85 -5.65
C LYS A 119 -0.51 -45.95 -5.95
#